data_AF-A0A959RZT1-F1
#
_entry.id   AF-A0A959RZT1-F1
#
_cell.length_a   1.000
_cell.length_b   1.000
_cell.length_c   1.000
_cell.angle_alpha   90.00
_cell.angle_beta   90.00
_cell.angle_gamma   90.00
#
_symmetry.space_group_name_H-M   'P 1'
#
loop_
_entity.id
_entity.type
_entity.pdbx_description
1 polymer ?
#
loop_
_entity_poly.entity_id
_entity_poly.type
_entity_poly.pdbx_seq_one_letter_code
_entity_poly.pdbx_strand_id
1 'polypeptide(L)'
;TTANAILGFNQMSLAKFLFIIAKEENSPSAKDEEAYFKFVLERIDPTRDFHFQTRTTIDTLDYSGTDLNAGSKLVIAACGDKKRELNNTIPELQLPSGFSQPAVVFEGVLAIQGSKYADGSDVKKLTEALGSQVDKLTGFPLICLVDDSEFTAQTLNNFLWVTFTRSNPSHDVHGVGEFIENKHWGCTGPVVIDARIKPHHAPPLIKDSVVEQRVDRLGISGASLHGLI
;
A
#
# COMPACT_ATOMS: atom_id res chain seq x y z
N THR A 1 13.56 19.52 -4.12
CA THR A 1 12.84 19.31 -2.83
C THR A 1 13.62 18.33 -1.98
N THR A 2 13.40 18.25 -0.66
CA THR A 2 14.03 17.26 0.25
C THR A 2 13.87 15.82 -0.24
N ALA A 3 12.73 15.52 -0.87
CA ALA A 3 12.46 14.22 -1.47
C ALA A 3 13.52 13.80 -2.51
N ASN A 4 13.95 14.71 -3.39
CA ASN A 4 14.97 14.40 -4.40
C ASN A 4 16.35 14.15 -3.78
N ALA A 5 16.66 14.79 -2.65
CA ALA A 5 17.90 14.51 -1.93
C ALA A 5 17.88 13.10 -1.32
N ILE A 6 16.74 12.70 -0.73
CA ILE A 6 16.54 11.35 -0.18
C ILE A 6 16.59 10.30 -1.29
N LEU A 7 15.80 10.47 -2.34
CA LEU A 7 15.74 9.54 -3.48
C LEU A 7 16.99 9.57 -4.38
N GLY A 8 17.90 10.52 -4.16
CA GLY A 8 19.19 10.57 -4.83
C GLY A 8 20.34 9.95 -4.03
N PHE A 9 20.09 9.48 -2.80
CA PHE A 9 21.16 9.11 -1.87
C PHE A 9 21.21 7.61 -1.55
N ASN A 10 22.30 6.96 -1.96
CA ASN A 10 22.66 5.57 -1.61
C ASN A 10 21.46 4.60 -1.77
N GLN A 11 21.26 3.68 -0.83
CA GLN A 11 20.17 2.68 -0.86
C GLN A 11 18.78 3.31 -0.87
N MET A 12 18.62 4.54 -0.35
CA MET A 12 17.31 5.21 -0.40
C MET A 12 16.88 5.56 -1.83
N SER A 13 17.82 5.61 -2.77
CA SER A 13 17.50 5.80 -4.19
C SER A 13 16.69 4.65 -4.79
N LEU A 14 16.67 3.47 -4.15
CA LEU A 14 15.90 2.31 -4.62
C LEU A 14 14.44 2.33 -4.15
N ALA A 15 14.09 3.17 -3.18
CA ALA A 15 12.73 3.26 -2.66
C ALA A 15 11.71 3.67 -3.74
N LYS A 16 10.53 3.04 -3.74
CA LYS A 16 9.39 3.40 -4.61
C LYS A 16 8.44 4.39 -3.95
N PHE A 17 8.19 4.24 -2.66
CA PHE A 17 7.30 5.11 -1.90
C PHE A 17 8.11 5.88 -0.87
N LEU A 18 7.92 7.19 -0.84
CA LEU A 18 8.54 8.06 0.14
C LEU A 18 7.48 8.93 0.81
N PHE A 19 7.23 8.67 2.09
CA PHE A 19 6.32 9.45 2.92
C PHE A 19 7.12 10.49 3.72
N ILE A 20 6.80 11.76 3.53
CA ILE A 20 7.49 12.87 4.21
C ILE A 20 6.47 13.66 5.02
N ILE A 21 6.76 13.86 6.30
CA ILE A 21 6.01 14.75 7.18
C ILE A 21 6.86 15.96 7.55
N ALA A 22 6.21 17.10 7.81
CA ALA A 22 6.88 18.21 8.49
C ALA A 22 7.18 17.82 9.94
N LYS A 23 8.32 18.30 10.47
CA LYS A 23 8.64 18.14 11.89
C LYS A 23 7.94 19.22 12.70
N GLU A 24 7.02 18.78 13.54
CA GLU A 24 6.18 19.56 14.46
C GLU A 24 6.28 18.93 15.86
N GLU A 25 5.68 19.57 16.87
CA GLU A 25 5.75 19.13 18.28
C GLU A 25 5.23 17.70 18.47
N ASN A 26 4.19 17.31 17.73
CA ASN A 26 3.53 16.00 17.81
C ASN A 26 3.88 15.07 16.63
N SER A 27 4.95 15.34 15.88
CA SER A 27 5.34 14.46 14.78
C SER A 27 5.85 13.11 15.30
N PRO A 28 5.30 11.98 14.81
CA PRO A 28 5.77 10.66 15.20
C PRO A 28 7.19 10.39 14.67
N SER A 29 7.87 9.46 15.34
CA SER A 29 9.12 8.90 14.85
C SER A 29 8.87 8.05 13.60
N ALA A 30 9.79 8.07 12.63
CA ALA A 30 9.75 7.15 11.49
C ALA A 30 9.94 5.67 11.88
N LYS A 31 10.31 5.38 13.14
CA LYS A 31 10.40 4.03 13.71
C LYS A 31 9.07 3.53 14.30
N ASP A 32 8.05 4.37 14.34
CA ASP A 32 6.69 4.01 14.72
C ASP A 32 5.85 4.09 13.45
N GLU A 33 5.90 3.02 12.65
CA GLU A 33 5.34 3.03 11.29
C GLU A 33 3.84 3.30 11.31
N GLU A 34 3.09 2.69 12.24
CA GLU A 34 1.64 2.88 12.32
C GLU A 34 1.28 4.32 12.70
N ALA A 35 1.92 4.90 13.74
CA ALA A 35 1.67 6.29 14.10
C ALA A 35 2.08 7.23 12.97
N TYR A 36 3.17 6.94 12.26
CA TYR A 36 3.62 7.70 11.10
C TYR A 36 2.61 7.66 9.95
N PHE A 37 2.08 6.48 9.62
CA PHE A 37 1.02 6.34 8.62
C PHE A 37 -0.25 7.08 9.03
N LYS A 38 -0.73 6.92 10.27
CA LYS A 38 -1.91 7.65 10.75
C LYS A 38 -1.71 9.16 10.65
N PHE A 39 -0.56 9.69 11.09
CA PHE A 39 -0.25 11.10 11.00
C PHE A 39 -0.28 11.63 9.56
N VAL A 40 0.26 10.86 8.61
CA VAL A 40 0.19 11.16 7.17
C VAL A 40 -1.27 11.17 6.71
N LEU A 41 -2.01 10.09 6.95
CA LEU A 41 -3.38 9.90 6.46
C LEU A 41 -4.37 10.94 7.01
N GLU A 42 -4.16 11.44 8.22
CA GLU A 42 -4.91 12.55 8.81
C GLU A 42 -4.74 13.88 8.05
N ARG A 43 -3.63 14.06 7.33
CA ARG A 43 -3.18 15.37 6.80
C ARG A 43 -3.06 15.44 5.29
N ILE A 44 -2.83 14.32 4.60
CA ILE A 44 -2.69 14.32 3.14
C ILE A 44 -3.91 14.92 2.46
N ASP A 45 -3.70 15.64 1.39
CA ASP A 45 -4.72 16.08 0.47
C ASP A 45 -4.54 15.35 -0.87
N PRO A 46 -5.40 14.36 -1.19
CA PRO A 46 -5.26 13.57 -2.40
C PRO A 46 -5.32 14.38 -3.70
N THR A 47 -5.76 15.63 -3.65
CA THR A 47 -5.79 16.53 -4.82
C THR A 47 -4.42 17.16 -5.14
N ARG A 48 -3.47 17.14 -4.19
CA ARG A 48 -2.18 17.88 -4.30
C ARG A 48 -0.92 17.14 -3.81
N ASP A 49 -1.04 16.25 -2.82
CA ASP A 49 0.10 15.79 -2.02
C ASP A 49 0.80 14.53 -2.58
N PHE A 50 0.42 14.10 -3.79
CA PHE A 50 0.93 12.91 -4.48
C PHE A 50 1.80 13.31 -5.68
N HIS A 51 3.10 13.05 -5.59
CA HIS A 51 4.07 13.46 -6.61
C HIS A 51 4.76 12.27 -7.26
N PHE A 52 4.38 11.97 -8.51
CA PHE A 52 4.91 10.84 -9.27
C PHE A 52 6.20 11.18 -10.01
N GLN A 53 7.10 10.19 -10.05
CA GLN A 53 8.23 10.12 -10.97
C GLN A 53 8.09 8.82 -11.76
N THR A 54 7.71 8.90 -13.04
CA THR A 54 7.14 7.74 -13.77
C THR A 54 8.15 6.95 -14.60
N ARG A 55 9.39 7.42 -14.73
CA ARG A 55 10.46 6.78 -15.51
C ARG A 55 11.77 6.85 -14.75
N THR A 56 11.91 5.99 -13.76
CA THR A 56 13.03 5.98 -12.81
C THR A 56 13.69 4.62 -12.73
N THR A 57 14.89 4.58 -12.17
CA THR A 57 15.56 3.32 -11.82
C THR A 57 15.11 2.80 -10.46
N ILE A 58 14.82 1.50 -10.39
CA ILE A 58 14.37 0.79 -9.19
C ILE A 58 15.33 -0.38 -8.90
N ASP A 59 15.22 -0.97 -7.71
CA ASP A 59 15.89 -2.22 -7.33
C ASP A 59 15.69 -3.33 -8.39
N THR A 60 16.75 -4.09 -8.65
CA THR A 60 16.77 -5.24 -9.55
C THR A 60 15.81 -6.35 -9.12
N LEU A 61 15.56 -6.50 -7.82
CA LEU A 61 14.65 -7.51 -7.26
C LEU A 61 13.21 -7.00 -7.12
N ASP A 62 12.91 -5.81 -7.62
CA ASP A 62 11.56 -5.28 -7.65
C ASP A 62 10.82 -5.75 -8.90
N TYR A 63 10.01 -6.80 -8.72
CA TYR A 63 9.20 -7.39 -9.79
C TYR A 63 7.85 -6.70 -10.00
N SER A 64 7.58 -5.57 -9.34
CA SER A 64 6.31 -4.84 -9.54
C SER A 64 6.24 -4.10 -10.88
N GLY A 65 7.38 -3.70 -11.42
CA GLY A 65 7.49 -3.09 -12.76
C GLY A 65 7.50 -4.12 -13.89
N THR A 66 7.40 -3.65 -15.13
CA THR A 66 7.44 -4.49 -16.34
C THR A 66 8.84 -4.72 -16.90
N ASP A 67 9.81 -3.91 -16.47
CA ASP A 67 11.18 -3.91 -17.00
C ASP A 67 12.21 -4.00 -15.87
N LEU A 68 13.36 -4.62 -16.15
CA LEU A 68 14.45 -4.73 -15.19
C LEU A 68 15.03 -3.34 -14.87
N ASN A 69 15.18 -3.04 -13.58
CA ASN A 69 15.69 -1.75 -13.09
C ASN A 69 14.88 -0.54 -13.57
N ALA A 70 13.63 -0.70 -13.98
CA ALA A 70 12.77 0.38 -14.43
C ALA A 70 11.44 0.36 -13.68
N GLY A 71 10.97 1.55 -13.29
CA GLY A 71 9.69 1.71 -12.64
C GLY A 71 9.42 3.15 -12.26
N SER A 72 8.53 3.32 -11.30
CA SER A 72 8.13 4.65 -10.84
C SER A 72 8.30 4.82 -9.34
N LYS A 73 8.36 6.08 -8.93
CA LYS A 73 8.39 6.48 -7.53
C LYS A 73 7.23 7.42 -7.24
N LEU A 74 6.74 7.38 -6.01
CA LEU A 74 5.72 8.27 -5.51
C LEU A 74 6.19 8.87 -4.19
N VAL A 75 6.22 10.21 -4.15
CA VAL A 75 6.44 10.98 -2.94
C VAL A 75 5.08 11.45 -2.43
N ILE A 76 4.80 11.17 -1.16
CA ILE A 76 3.60 11.60 -0.45
C ILE A 76 4.04 12.57 0.63
N ALA A 77 3.68 13.84 0.49
CA ALA A 77 4.13 14.91 1.37
C ALA A 77 2.97 15.43 2.23
N ALA A 78 2.89 15.00 3.49
CA ALA A 78 1.86 15.43 4.42
C ALA A 78 2.40 16.59 5.29
N CYS A 79 1.88 17.80 5.06
CA CYS A 79 2.28 19.00 5.79
C CYS A 79 1.06 19.87 6.12
N GLY A 80 1.07 20.47 7.31
CA GLY A 80 0.04 21.38 7.81
C GLY A 80 -0.97 20.70 8.73
N ASP A 81 -2.07 21.40 8.94
CA ASP A 81 -3.10 21.02 9.92
C ASP A 81 -3.78 19.69 9.59
N LYS A 82 -4.26 19.02 10.63
CA LYS A 82 -5.11 17.82 10.53
C LYS A 82 -6.36 18.14 9.71
N LYS A 83 -6.59 17.36 8.64
CA LYS A 83 -7.72 17.54 7.70
C LYS A 83 -8.90 16.64 8.00
N ARG A 84 -8.68 15.50 8.66
CA ARG A 84 -9.71 14.49 8.92
C ARG A 84 -9.41 13.66 10.16
N GLU A 85 -10.46 13.12 10.75
CA GLU A 85 -10.39 11.99 11.67
C GLU A 85 -10.35 10.68 10.88
N LEU A 86 -9.56 9.72 11.35
CA LEU A 86 -9.48 8.40 10.74
C LEU A 86 -10.50 7.46 11.39
N ASN A 87 -11.04 6.54 10.58
CA ASN A 87 -12.08 5.60 11.03
C ASN A 87 -11.54 4.18 11.06
N ASN A 88 -12.07 3.35 11.96
CA ASN A 88 -11.73 1.92 12.10
C ASN A 88 -12.95 0.99 11.96
N THR A 89 -14.13 1.52 11.64
CA THR A 89 -15.32 0.72 11.42
C THR A 89 -15.51 0.45 9.93
N ILE A 90 -15.71 -0.81 9.56
CA ILE A 90 -15.94 -1.20 8.16
C ILE A 90 -17.24 -0.52 7.67
N PRO A 91 -17.18 0.31 6.61
CA PRO A 91 -18.37 0.94 6.07
C PRO A 91 -19.24 -0.05 5.29
N GLU A 92 -20.56 0.15 5.30
CA GLU A 92 -21.49 -0.66 4.49
C GLU A 92 -21.42 -0.23 3.01
N LEU A 93 -20.57 -0.91 2.25
CA LEU A 93 -20.30 -0.62 0.84
C LEU A 93 -21.03 -1.61 -0.08
N GLN A 94 -21.63 -1.08 -1.15
CA GLN A 94 -22.05 -1.88 -2.28
C GLN A 94 -20.88 -2.03 -3.25
N LEU A 95 -20.24 -3.21 -3.26
CA LEU A 95 -19.11 -3.51 -4.11
C LEU A 95 -19.56 -4.19 -5.41
N PRO A 96 -18.96 -3.85 -6.58
CA PRO A 96 -19.29 -4.52 -7.83
C PRO A 96 -18.79 -5.97 -7.84
N SER A 97 -19.32 -6.77 -8.76
CA SER A 97 -18.89 -8.16 -8.95
C SER A 97 -17.37 -8.25 -9.14
N GLY A 98 -16.74 -9.18 -8.43
CA GLY A 98 -15.29 -9.34 -8.40
C GLY A 98 -14.59 -8.56 -7.30
N PHE A 99 -15.32 -7.81 -6.46
CA PHE A 99 -14.78 -7.16 -5.27
C PHE A 99 -15.61 -7.55 -4.05
N SER A 100 -14.96 -7.81 -2.92
CA SER A 100 -15.62 -8.35 -1.73
C SER A 100 -14.80 -8.11 -0.46
N GLN A 101 -15.37 -8.54 0.67
CA GLN A 101 -14.68 -8.67 1.96
C GLN A 101 -13.86 -7.43 2.35
N PRO A 102 -14.48 -6.25 2.52
CA PRO A 102 -13.76 -5.11 3.06
C PRO A 102 -13.26 -5.42 4.47
N ALA A 103 -11.99 -5.09 4.76
CA ALA A 103 -11.36 -5.28 6.05
C ALA A 103 -10.59 -4.02 6.44
N VAL A 104 -10.70 -3.59 7.70
CA VAL A 104 -9.91 -2.46 8.22
C VAL A 104 -8.54 -3.00 8.63
N VAL A 105 -7.48 -2.44 8.06
CA VAL A 105 -6.10 -2.79 8.45
C VAL A 105 -5.75 -2.10 9.78
N PHE A 106 -5.92 -0.78 9.79
CA PHE A 106 -5.87 0.10 10.97
C PHE A 106 -6.65 1.38 10.63
N GLU A 107 -6.82 2.30 11.59
CA GLU A 107 -7.55 3.55 11.37
C GLU A 107 -7.07 4.24 10.09
N GLY A 108 -7.98 4.46 9.14
CA GLY A 108 -7.66 5.17 7.89
C GLY A 108 -7.30 4.32 6.69
N VAL A 109 -7.16 3.00 6.85
CA VAL A 109 -6.79 2.09 5.77
C VAL A 109 -7.81 0.94 5.64
N LEU A 110 -8.44 0.86 4.48
CA LEU A 110 -9.38 -0.21 4.13
C LEU A 110 -8.77 -1.14 3.08
N ALA A 111 -8.67 -2.43 3.35
CA ALA A 111 -8.37 -3.45 2.34
C ALA A 111 -9.67 -3.95 1.70
N ILE A 112 -9.70 -4.10 0.38
CA ILE A 112 -10.80 -4.71 -0.38
C ILE A 112 -10.23 -5.88 -1.17
N GLN A 113 -10.86 -7.05 -1.05
CA GLN A 113 -10.47 -8.22 -1.81
C GLN A 113 -10.99 -8.11 -3.25
N GLY A 114 -10.09 -8.26 -4.22
CA GLY A 114 -10.41 -8.35 -5.63
C GLY A 114 -10.28 -9.76 -6.18
N SER A 115 -10.97 -10.03 -7.28
CA SER A 115 -10.65 -11.15 -8.16
C SER A 115 -9.19 -11.10 -8.59
N LYS A 116 -8.63 -12.27 -8.94
CA LYS A 116 -7.27 -12.40 -9.48
C LYS A 116 -7.02 -11.35 -10.56
N TYR A 117 -5.91 -10.62 -10.42
CA TYR A 117 -5.52 -9.59 -11.39
C TYR A 117 -5.41 -10.17 -12.81
N ALA A 118 -5.99 -9.46 -13.77
CA ALA A 118 -5.84 -9.75 -15.20
C ALA A 118 -4.99 -8.66 -15.87
N ASP A 119 -5.60 -7.52 -16.15
CA ASP A 119 -5.00 -6.38 -16.84
C ASP A 119 -5.20 -5.04 -16.11
N GLY A 120 -5.78 -5.07 -14.91
CA GLY A 120 -6.08 -3.88 -14.10
C GLY A 120 -7.29 -3.07 -14.57
N SER A 121 -7.95 -3.42 -15.68
CA SER A 121 -9.08 -2.65 -16.22
C SER A 121 -10.32 -2.65 -15.30
N ASP A 122 -10.40 -3.59 -14.37
CA ASP A 122 -11.47 -3.72 -13.39
C ASP A 122 -11.37 -2.70 -12.25
N VAL A 123 -10.20 -2.12 -11.96
CA VAL A 123 -10.03 -1.11 -10.89
C VAL A 123 -10.90 0.12 -11.13
N LYS A 124 -11.13 0.48 -12.40
CA LYS A 124 -12.03 1.57 -12.77
C LYS A 124 -13.46 1.32 -12.31
N LYS A 125 -13.93 0.07 -12.40
CA LYS A 125 -15.28 -0.31 -11.92
C LYS A 125 -15.37 -0.13 -10.41
N LEU A 126 -14.30 -0.48 -9.68
CA LEU A 126 -14.23 -0.27 -8.24
C LEU A 126 -14.25 1.22 -7.90
N THR A 127 -13.39 2.03 -8.50
CA THR A 127 -13.31 3.47 -8.18
C THR A 127 -14.60 4.22 -8.53
N GLU A 128 -15.29 3.86 -9.60
CA GLU A 128 -16.62 4.41 -9.94
C GLU A 128 -17.70 4.03 -8.90
N ALA A 129 -17.73 2.77 -8.46
CA ALA A 129 -18.67 2.31 -7.43
C ALA A 129 -18.41 2.93 -6.06
N LEU A 130 -17.13 3.13 -5.70
CA LEU A 130 -16.72 3.84 -4.49
C LEU A 130 -17.05 5.33 -4.57
N GLY A 131 -16.86 5.96 -5.74
CA GLY A 131 -17.20 7.38 -5.95
C GLY A 131 -18.67 7.69 -5.75
N SER A 132 -19.56 6.75 -6.11
CA SER A 132 -21.00 6.87 -5.85
C SER A 132 -21.37 6.75 -4.36
N GLN A 133 -20.41 6.40 -3.49
CA GLN A 133 -20.60 6.15 -2.07
C GLN A 133 -19.53 6.86 -1.21
N VAL A 134 -18.91 7.93 -1.73
CA VAL A 134 -17.75 8.60 -1.13
C VAL A 134 -18.01 9.08 0.30
N ASP A 135 -19.23 9.50 0.62
CA ASP A 135 -19.63 9.94 1.96
C ASP A 135 -19.43 8.84 3.02
N LYS A 136 -19.60 7.57 2.63
CA LYS A 136 -19.39 6.41 3.51
C LYS A 136 -17.91 6.10 3.75
N LEU A 137 -17.03 6.60 2.90
CA LEU A 137 -15.58 6.39 2.99
C LEU A 137 -14.88 7.49 3.81
N THR A 138 -15.66 8.36 4.47
CA THR A 138 -15.12 9.37 5.38
C THR A 138 -14.24 8.72 6.44
N GLY A 139 -13.01 9.21 6.55
CA GLY A 139 -12.00 8.69 7.46
C GLY A 139 -11.21 7.49 6.93
N PHE A 140 -11.39 7.08 5.68
CA PHE A 140 -10.56 6.09 4.96
C PHE A 140 -9.89 6.72 3.73
N PRO A 141 -8.86 7.57 3.91
CA PRO A 141 -8.16 8.22 2.79
C PRO A 141 -7.36 7.25 1.90
N LEU A 142 -7.07 6.03 2.38
CA LEU A 142 -6.35 5.00 1.64
C LEU A 142 -7.16 3.70 1.59
N ILE A 143 -7.29 3.16 0.38
CA ILE A 143 -7.89 1.86 0.11
C ILE A 143 -6.85 0.99 -0.60
N CYS A 144 -6.70 -0.26 -0.18
CA CYS A 144 -5.82 -1.24 -0.81
C CYS A 144 -6.63 -2.34 -1.46
N LEU A 145 -6.52 -2.48 -2.77
CA LEU A 145 -7.10 -3.59 -3.52
C LEU A 145 -6.11 -4.76 -3.51
N VAL A 146 -6.50 -5.89 -2.92
CA VAL A 146 -5.60 -7.02 -2.62
C VAL A 146 -6.21 -8.36 -2.97
N ASP A 147 -5.39 -9.41 -3.07
CA ASP A 147 -5.87 -10.78 -3.32
C ASP A 147 -6.57 -11.40 -2.09
N ASP A 148 -6.15 -11.01 -0.88
CA ASP A 148 -6.67 -11.50 0.40
C ASP A 148 -6.72 -10.33 1.41
N SER A 149 -7.91 -9.81 1.66
CA SER A 149 -8.10 -8.64 2.52
C SER A 149 -7.95 -8.97 4.00
N GLU A 150 -8.36 -10.16 4.43
CA GLU A 150 -8.25 -10.62 5.81
C GLU A 150 -6.77 -10.79 6.18
N PHE A 151 -5.99 -11.52 5.36
CA PHE A 151 -4.55 -11.66 5.56
C PHE A 151 -3.84 -10.31 5.60
N THR A 152 -4.18 -9.40 4.68
CA THR A 152 -3.58 -8.06 4.62
C THR A 152 -3.87 -7.26 5.89
N ALA A 153 -5.09 -7.37 6.43
CA ALA A 153 -5.52 -6.65 7.62
C ALA A 153 -5.03 -7.24 8.94
N GLN A 154 -4.55 -8.48 8.96
CA GLN A 154 -4.12 -9.15 10.21
C GLN A 154 -3.02 -8.43 10.97
N THR A 155 -2.04 -7.84 10.27
CA THR A 155 -0.92 -7.12 10.89
C THR A 155 -0.44 -5.96 10.02
N LEU A 156 0.16 -4.94 10.66
CA LEU A 156 0.84 -3.87 9.94
C LEU A 156 1.90 -4.40 8.96
N ASN A 157 2.66 -5.42 9.37
CA ASN A 157 3.68 -6.02 8.52
C ASN A 157 3.10 -6.66 7.25
N ASN A 158 1.95 -7.34 7.35
CA ASN A 158 1.27 -7.90 6.18
C ASN A 158 0.83 -6.78 5.23
N PHE A 159 0.23 -5.71 5.77
CA PHE A 159 -0.12 -4.53 4.97
C PHE A 159 1.08 -3.90 4.28
N LEU A 160 2.16 -3.62 5.00
CA LEU A 160 3.35 -2.99 4.43
C LEU A 160 3.95 -3.87 3.33
N TRP A 161 4.04 -5.18 3.59
CA TRP A 161 4.55 -6.14 2.62
C TRP A 161 3.66 -6.23 1.38
N VAL A 162 2.37 -6.55 1.54
CA VAL A 162 1.44 -6.71 0.42
C VAL A 162 1.37 -5.43 -0.41
N THR A 163 1.10 -4.29 0.24
CA THR A 163 0.84 -3.02 -0.46
C THR A 163 2.05 -2.55 -1.24
N PHE A 164 3.21 -2.41 -0.59
CA PHE A 164 4.34 -1.69 -1.20
C PHE A 164 5.31 -2.60 -1.99
N THR A 165 5.30 -3.91 -1.78
CA THR A 165 6.12 -4.84 -2.59
C THR A 165 5.43 -5.25 -3.89
N ARG A 166 4.09 -5.21 -3.94
CA ARG A 166 3.29 -5.64 -5.11
C ARG A 166 2.79 -4.50 -5.99
N SER A 167 3.15 -3.26 -5.69
CA SER A 167 2.71 -2.08 -6.44
C SER A 167 3.88 -1.31 -7.07
N ASN A 168 3.71 -0.92 -8.33
CA ASN A 168 4.49 0.07 -9.06
C ASN A 168 3.68 1.39 -9.11
N PRO A 169 4.11 2.47 -8.43
CA PRO A 169 3.25 3.61 -8.15
C PRO A 169 2.44 4.16 -9.33
N SER A 170 3.06 4.45 -10.47
CA SER A 170 2.38 5.07 -11.62
C SER A 170 1.39 4.16 -12.35
N HIS A 171 1.43 2.86 -12.10
CA HIS A 171 0.56 1.87 -12.74
C HIS A 171 -0.56 1.44 -11.80
N ASP A 172 -0.25 1.35 -10.51
CA ASP A 172 -1.09 0.69 -9.51
C ASP A 172 -1.73 1.68 -8.52
N VAL A 173 -1.40 2.97 -8.58
CA VAL A 173 -2.08 4.00 -7.76
C VAL A 173 -3.17 4.65 -8.60
N HIS A 174 -4.39 4.54 -8.11
CA HIS A 174 -5.61 5.08 -8.67
C HIS A 174 -6.30 5.97 -7.64
N GLY A 175 -7.33 6.69 -8.06
CA GLY A 175 -8.11 7.53 -7.15
C GLY A 175 -9.59 7.52 -7.45
N VAL A 176 -10.39 7.62 -6.40
CA VAL A 176 -11.83 7.91 -6.54
C VAL A 176 -11.98 9.34 -7.05
N GLY A 177 -12.57 9.49 -8.24
CA GLY A 177 -12.66 10.79 -8.92
C GLY A 177 -11.28 11.32 -9.30
N GLU A 178 -10.38 10.46 -9.77
CA GLU A 178 -9.05 10.86 -10.23
C GLU A 178 -9.10 11.84 -11.41
N PHE A 179 -8.12 12.73 -11.45
CA PHE A 179 -7.95 13.72 -12.49
C PHE A 179 -6.48 14.03 -12.72
N ILE A 180 -6.20 14.67 -13.85
CA ILE A 180 -4.91 15.28 -14.12
C ILE A 180 -5.15 16.75 -14.45
N GLU A 181 -4.58 17.63 -13.64
CA GLU A 181 -4.54 19.07 -13.91
C GLU A 181 -3.11 19.46 -14.28
N ASN A 182 -2.92 19.94 -15.51
CA ASN A 182 -1.61 20.14 -16.12
C ASN A 182 -0.74 18.86 -16.11
N LYS A 183 0.23 18.78 -15.20
CA LYS A 183 1.14 17.63 -15.03
C LYS A 183 1.01 17.02 -13.63
N HIS A 184 -0.04 17.38 -12.90
CA HIS A 184 -0.29 16.91 -11.55
C HIS A 184 -1.45 15.93 -11.55
N TRP A 185 -1.23 14.76 -10.97
CA TRP A 185 -2.29 13.78 -10.73
C TRP A 185 -2.85 14.02 -9.34
N GLY A 186 -4.16 13.87 -9.20
CA GLY A 186 -4.84 13.88 -7.91
C GLY A 186 -6.17 13.15 -7.98
N CYS A 187 -6.88 13.10 -6.86
CA CYS A 187 -8.24 12.57 -6.81
C CYS A 187 -9.08 13.28 -5.74
N THR A 188 -10.41 13.22 -5.87
CA THR A 188 -11.34 13.93 -4.97
C THR A 188 -11.83 13.07 -3.81
N GLY A 189 -11.64 11.76 -3.87
CA GLY A 189 -11.92 10.80 -2.80
C GLY A 189 -10.68 10.06 -2.31
N PRO A 190 -10.86 8.85 -1.75
CA PRO A 190 -9.74 8.01 -1.33
C PRO A 190 -8.81 7.63 -2.48
N VAL A 191 -7.53 7.49 -2.15
CA VAL A 191 -6.53 6.87 -3.03
C VAL A 191 -6.69 5.36 -2.95
N VAL A 192 -6.63 4.69 -4.10
CA VAL A 192 -6.71 3.23 -4.22
C VAL A 192 -5.36 2.72 -4.71
N ILE A 193 -4.74 1.79 -3.97
CA ILE A 193 -3.52 1.11 -4.42
C ILE A 193 -3.89 -0.33 -4.79
N ASP A 194 -3.71 -0.70 -6.06
CA ASP A 194 -3.84 -2.09 -6.51
C ASP A 194 -2.57 -2.87 -6.17
N ALA A 195 -2.64 -3.64 -5.10
CA ALA A 195 -1.57 -4.48 -4.60
C ALA A 195 -1.82 -5.98 -4.87
N ARG A 196 -2.73 -6.31 -5.80
CA ARG A 196 -2.90 -7.70 -6.26
C ARG A 196 -1.65 -8.21 -6.97
N ILE A 197 -1.43 -9.52 -6.96
CA ILE A 197 -0.31 -10.15 -7.67
C ILE A 197 -0.52 -10.04 -9.19
N LYS A 198 0.44 -9.46 -9.91
CA LYS A 198 0.38 -9.36 -11.38
C LYS A 198 1.02 -10.57 -12.06
N PRO A 199 0.63 -10.92 -13.30
CA PRO A 199 1.15 -12.10 -14.01
C PRO A 199 2.67 -12.14 -14.19
N HIS A 200 3.33 -10.98 -14.25
CA HIS A 200 4.77 -10.86 -14.38
C HIS A 200 5.54 -10.89 -13.05
N HIS A 201 4.84 -10.88 -11.91
CA HIS A 201 5.51 -11.00 -10.61
C HIS A 201 6.19 -12.36 -10.47
N ALA A 202 7.33 -12.38 -9.79
CA ALA A 202 7.93 -13.63 -9.36
C ALA A 202 6.92 -14.43 -8.50
N PRO A 203 6.82 -15.76 -8.68
CA PRO A 203 6.00 -16.59 -7.81
C PRO A 203 6.38 -16.39 -6.34
N PRO A 204 5.42 -16.44 -5.41
CA PRO A 204 5.73 -16.34 -3.99
C PRO A 204 6.65 -17.49 -3.57
N LEU A 205 7.56 -17.21 -2.65
CA LEU A 205 8.35 -18.26 -1.99
C LEU A 205 7.45 -18.99 -1.00
N ILE A 206 6.95 -20.16 -1.40
CA ILE A 206 6.08 -20.99 -0.56
C ILE A 206 6.96 -21.95 0.24
N LYS A 207 6.78 -21.98 1.56
CA LYS A 207 7.44 -22.97 2.41
C LYS A 207 7.03 -24.38 2.01
N ASP A 208 7.99 -25.29 1.92
CA ASP A 208 7.71 -26.70 1.74
C ASP A 208 7.27 -27.31 3.08
N SER A 209 6.04 -27.80 3.15
CA SER A 209 5.45 -28.32 4.39
C SER A 209 6.18 -29.57 4.92
N VAL A 210 6.79 -30.37 4.06
CA VAL A 210 7.59 -31.53 4.46
C VAL A 210 8.91 -31.07 5.08
N VAL A 211 9.53 -30.04 4.52
CA VAL A 211 10.74 -29.43 5.07
C VAL A 211 10.44 -28.73 6.40
N GLU A 212 9.35 -27.98 6.48
CA GLU A 212 8.92 -27.30 7.71
C GLU A 212 8.74 -28.31 8.85
N GLN A 213 7.96 -29.38 8.61
CA GLN A 213 7.79 -30.45 9.60
C GLN A 213 9.09 -31.16 9.97
N ARG A 214 10.07 -31.26 9.05
CA ARG A 214 11.38 -31.85 9.37
C ARG A 214 12.20 -30.94 10.28
N VAL A 215 12.15 -29.63 10.06
CA VAL A 215 12.84 -28.64 10.91
C VAL A 215 12.16 -28.56 12.27
N ASP A 216 10.83 -28.51 12.32
CA ASP A 216 10.06 -28.46 13.58
C ASP A 216 10.39 -29.64 14.50
N ARG A 217 10.60 -30.84 13.92
CA ARG A 217 11.02 -32.03 14.68
C ARG A 217 12.36 -31.87 15.40
N LEU A 218 13.25 -31.02 14.91
CA LEU A 218 14.54 -30.77 15.55
C LEU A 218 14.41 -29.89 16.80
N GLY A 219 13.32 -29.11 16.92
CA GLY A 219 13.02 -28.25 18.06
C GLY A 219 12.25 -28.94 19.20
N ILE A 220 11.74 -30.16 18.97
CA ILE A 220 10.98 -30.91 19.99
C ILE A 220 11.89 -31.29 21.16
N SER A 221 11.31 -31.37 22.37
CA SER A 221 12.03 -31.78 23.59
C SER A 221 12.86 -33.06 23.41
N GLY A 222 14.15 -32.95 23.70
CA GLY A 222 15.14 -34.03 23.54
C GLY A 222 15.80 -34.12 22.16
N ALA A 223 15.40 -33.29 21.18
CA ALA A 223 16.04 -33.21 19.86
C ALA A 223 17.20 -32.21 19.82
N SER A 224 17.96 -32.23 18.72
CA SER A 224 19.25 -31.55 18.59
C SER A 224 19.20 -30.02 18.66
N LEU A 225 18.04 -29.41 18.39
CA LEU A 225 17.85 -27.96 18.41
C LEU A 225 16.80 -27.52 19.45
N HIS A 226 16.44 -28.39 20.39
CA HIS A 226 15.48 -28.07 21.44
C HIS A 226 15.89 -26.82 22.24
N GLY A 227 14.99 -25.84 22.30
CA GLY A 227 15.20 -24.57 23.01
C GLY A 227 15.99 -23.52 22.22
N LEU A 228 16.38 -23.82 20.98
CA LEU A 228 16.99 -22.87 20.04
C LEU A 228 16.03 -22.47 18.92
N ILE A 229 15.20 -23.41 18.47
CA ILE A 229 14.09 -23.21 17.54
C ILE A 229 12.79 -23.74 18.16
#